data_AF-A0A819FLQ7-F1
#
_entry.id   AF-A0A819FLQ7-F1
#
_cell.length_a   1.000
_cell.length_b   1.000
_cell.length_c   1.000
_cell.angle_alpha   90.00
_cell.angle_beta   90.00
_cell.angle_gamma   90.00
#
_symmetry.space_group_name_H-M   'P 1'
#
loop_
_entity.id
_entity.type
_entity.pdbx_description
1 polymer ?
#
loop_
_entity_poly.entity_id
_entity_poly.type
_entity_poly.pdbx_seq_one_letter_code
_entity_poly.pdbx_strand_id
1 'polypeptide(L)'
;SLKFHSNIHLSIETEFYYTKGFFHVAFHDTFHKIEILGQVFNGIQMKLIILLPQCSSDLIHLYANIKEYLTLPVSSAYIAVCIPNISMDIHINLIESLKFFNDLYNKDHLGELNQEIHLSAAHSIGHFALDMSTDKIKQSSSNCLHSIDLSPTTPWVFFANRPFLFLITYDDYYLLIGQMLGPKIRQETKKFSSKIKR
;
A
#
# COMPACT_ATOMS: atom_id res chain seq x y z
N SER A 1 -19.40 -8.36 8.42
CA SER A 1 -18.42 -7.56 7.69
C SER A 1 -17.38 -7.05 8.67
N LEU A 2 -16.10 -7.04 8.27
CA LEU A 2 -15.04 -6.41 9.08
C LEU A 2 -15.03 -4.90 8.79
N LYS A 3 -14.50 -4.12 9.73
CA LYS A 3 -14.47 -2.65 9.65
C LYS A 3 -13.04 -2.14 9.48
N PHE A 4 -12.88 -1.17 8.60
CA PHE A 4 -11.68 -0.35 8.47
C PHE A 4 -11.89 0.98 9.22
N HIS A 5 -11.01 1.31 10.15
CA HIS A 5 -11.08 2.49 11.00
C HIS A 5 -10.20 3.60 10.41
N SER A 6 -10.75 4.46 9.55
CA SER A 6 -9.99 5.52 8.89
C SER A 6 -9.55 6.63 9.84
N ASN A 7 -10.33 6.87 10.89
CA ASN A 7 -9.97 7.69 12.05
C ASN A 7 -10.80 7.27 13.27
N ILE A 8 -10.63 7.97 14.40
CA ILE A 8 -11.31 7.67 15.68
C ILE A 8 -12.85 7.64 15.55
N HIS A 9 -13.42 8.36 14.58
CA HIS A 9 -14.87 8.54 14.45
C HIS A 9 -15.48 7.89 13.20
N LEU A 10 -14.67 7.36 12.28
CA LEU A 10 -15.13 6.83 11.01
C LEU A 10 -14.66 5.39 10.81
N SER A 11 -15.64 4.47 10.79
CA SER A 11 -15.43 3.06 10.49
C SER A 11 -16.23 2.69 9.25
N ILE A 12 -15.58 2.09 8.27
CA ILE A 12 -16.16 1.73 6.98
C ILE A 12 -16.18 0.21 6.88
N GLU A 13 -17.33 -0.37 6.55
CA GLU A 13 -17.40 -1.80 6.25
C GLU A 13 -16.70 -2.09 4.92
N THR A 14 -15.83 -3.08 4.92
CA THR A 14 -15.08 -3.45 3.71
C THR A 14 -14.74 -4.94 3.71
N GLU A 15 -14.40 -5.43 2.53
CA GLU A 15 -13.94 -6.80 2.35
C GLU A 15 -12.45 -6.88 2.69
N PHE A 16 -12.09 -7.93 3.42
CA PHE A 16 -10.71 -8.23 3.75
C PHE A 16 -10.33 -9.57 3.16
N TYR A 17 -9.13 -9.61 2.59
CA TYR A 17 -8.42 -10.83 2.30
C TYR A 17 -7.84 -11.41 3.59
N TYR A 18 -7.98 -12.73 3.77
CA TYR A 18 -7.42 -13.47 4.89
C TYR A 18 -6.59 -14.65 4.39
N THR A 19 -5.37 -14.80 4.93
CA THR A 19 -4.52 -15.96 4.65
C THR A 19 -3.62 -16.30 5.83
N LYS A 20 -3.03 -17.49 5.79
CA LYS A 20 -2.00 -17.93 6.74
C LYS A 20 -0.79 -18.42 5.95
N GLY A 21 0.40 -18.10 6.43
CA GLY A 21 1.63 -18.49 5.74
C GLY A 21 2.86 -17.90 6.39
N PHE A 22 4.00 -18.12 5.75
CA PHE A 22 5.25 -17.48 6.14
C PHE A 22 5.35 -16.10 5.50
N PHE A 23 5.51 -15.08 6.34
CA PHE A 23 5.71 -13.70 5.93
C PHE A 23 6.97 -13.14 6.60
N HIS A 24 7.57 -12.12 5.99
CA HIS A 24 8.58 -11.33 6.66
C HIS A 24 7.90 -10.29 7.53
N VAL A 25 8.17 -10.29 8.82
CA VAL A 25 7.48 -9.43 9.78
C VAL A 25 8.43 -8.84 10.79
N ALA A 26 8.13 -7.61 11.18
CA ALA A 26 8.71 -6.98 12.36
C ALA A 26 7.58 -6.38 13.18
N PHE A 27 7.64 -6.58 14.49
CA PHE A 27 6.67 -6.04 15.42
C PHE A 27 7.44 -5.34 16.52
N HIS A 28 7.33 -4.02 16.57
CA HIS A 28 8.12 -3.21 17.47
C HIS A 28 7.25 -2.59 18.56
N ASP A 29 7.54 -2.97 19.80
CA ASP A 29 6.62 -2.82 20.93
C ASP A 29 6.85 -1.57 21.81
N THR A 30 7.90 -0.78 21.60
CA THR A 30 8.20 0.32 22.56
C THR A 30 8.60 1.65 21.93
N PHE A 31 9.46 1.65 20.90
CA PHE A 31 9.96 2.90 20.34
C PHE A 31 9.27 3.34 19.04
N HIS A 32 8.91 2.37 18.19
CA HIS A 32 8.50 2.65 16.82
C HIS A 32 6.99 2.50 16.59
N LYS A 33 6.26 1.86 17.51
CA LYS A 33 4.81 1.66 17.48
C LYS A 33 4.28 1.29 16.09
N ILE A 34 4.94 0.32 15.45
CA ILE A 34 4.72 -0.06 14.06
C ILE A 34 4.77 -1.57 13.90
N GLU A 35 3.90 -2.07 13.03
CA GLU A 35 3.91 -3.44 12.52
C GLU A 35 4.34 -3.39 11.04
N ILE A 36 5.25 -4.27 10.65
CA ILE A 36 5.76 -4.38 9.28
C ILE A 36 5.40 -5.75 8.73
N LEU A 37 4.85 -5.76 7.53
CA LEU A 37 4.61 -6.98 6.75
C LEU A 37 5.33 -6.87 5.41
N GLY A 38 6.14 -7.87 5.08
CA GLY A 38 6.80 -8.04 3.80
C GLY A 38 6.33 -9.32 3.10
N GLN A 39 5.92 -9.19 1.85
CA GLN A 39 5.53 -10.27 0.96
C GLN A 39 6.36 -10.21 -0.33
N VAL A 40 7.06 -11.30 -0.66
CA VAL A 40 7.78 -11.42 -1.93
C VAL A 40 6.81 -11.90 -3.02
N PHE A 41 6.90 -11.33 -4.22
CA PHE A 41 6.14 -11.80 -5.36
C PHE A 41 6.85 -13.02 -5.99
N ASN A 42 6.09 -14.07 -6.32
CA ASN A 42 6.67 -15.32 -6.81
C ASN A 42 7.49 -15.13 -8.09
N GLY A 43 8.70 -15.68 -8.10
CA GLY A 43 9.57 -15.72 -9.29
C GLY A 43 10.26 -14.40 -9.65
N ILE A 44 10.12 -13.36 -8.81
CA ILE A 44 10.71 -12.04 -9.05
C ILE A 44 11.22 -11.41 -7.76
N GLN A 45 12.19 -10.50 -7.86
CA GLN A 45 12.74 -9.76 -6.71
C GLN A 45 11.82 -8.63 -6.21
N MET A 46 10.56 -8.59 -6.69
CA MET A 46 9.61 -7.60 -6.21
C MET A 46 9.08 -7.96 -4.81
N LYS A 47 8.88 -6.93 -3.97
CA LYS A 47 8.30 -7.09 -2.63
C LYS A 47 7.21 -6.05 -2.39
N LEU A 48 6.09 -6.50 -1.82
CA LEU A 48 5.10 -5.65 -1.17
C LEU A 48 5.50 -5.49 0.30
N ILE A 49 5.61 -4.25 0.75
CA ILE A 49 5.85 -3.91 2.16
C ILE A 49 4.66 -3.11 2.66
N ILE A 50 4.07 -3.50 3.78
CA ILE A 50 3.03 -2.74 4.48
C ILE A 50 3.59 -2.29 5.82
N LEU A 51 3.50 -0.99 6.06
CA LEU A 51 3.89 -0.33 7.30
C LEU A 51 2.63 0.15 8.00
N LEU A 52 2.26 -0.54 9.08
CA LEU A 52 1.03 -0.32 9.82
C LEU A 52 1.35 0.34 11.17
N PRO A 53 1.15 1.66 11.31
CA PRO A 53 1.35 2.34 12.60
C PRO A 53 0.30 1.86 13.60
N GLN A 54 0.59 1.85 14.90
CA GLN A 54 -0.40 1.55 15.95
C GLN A 54 -1.52 2.60 16.00
N CYS A 55 -1.16 3.88 15.79
CA CYS A 55 -2.11 4.99 15.76
C CYS A 55 -2.17 5.61 14.35
N SER A 56 -3.39 5.90 13.87
CA SER A 56 -3.59 6.50 12.55
C SER A 56 -2.97 7.90 12.41
N SER A 57 -2.80 8.62 13.52
CA SER A 57 -2.11 9.92 13.57
C SER A 57 -0.65 9.85 13.15
N ASP A 58 -0.02 8.69 13.32
CA ASP A 58 1.43 8.54 13.18
C ASP A 58 1.84 8.29 11.72
N LEU A 59 0.86 8.16 10.81
CA LEU A 59 1.08 7.90 9.40
C LEU A 59 1.94 8.99 8.72
N ILE A 60 1.78 10.25 9.12
CA ILE A 60 2.57 11.37 8.59
C ILE A 60 4.03 11.25 9.03
N HIS A 61 4.26 10.96 10.32
CA HIS A 61 5.61 10.73 10.85
C HIS A 61 6.27 9.51 10.19
N LEU A 62 5.48 8.45 10.00
CA LEU A 62 5.90 7.25 9.31
C LEU A 62 6.34 7.54 7.87
N TYR A 63 5.59 8.36 7.15
CA TYR A 63 5.91 8.75 5.77
C TYR A 63 7.19 9.58 5.70
N ALA A 64 7.38 10.54 6.61
CA ALA A 64 8.57 11.39 6.66
C ALA A 64 9.85 10.58 6.96
N ASN A 65 9.77 9.53 7.79
CA ASN A 65 10.91 8.74 8.24
C ASN A 65 10.94 7.32 7.64
N ILE A 66 10.30 7.12 6.48
CA ILE A 66 10.09 5.79 5.89
C ILE A 66 11.38 4.96 5.76
N LYS A 67 12.50 5.61 5.44
CA LYS A 67 13.81 4.95 5.30
C LYS A 67 14.28 4.31 6.60
N GLU A 68 14.04 4.94 7.74
CA GLU A 68 14.40 4.41 9.05
C GLU A 68 13.66 3.09 9.32
N TYR A 69 12.35 3.09 9.10
CA TYR A 69 11.51 1.90 9.32
C TYR A 69 11.86 0.74 8.38
N LEU A 70 12.33 1.01 7.18
CA LEU A 70 12.74 -0.03 6.23
C LEU A 70 14.08 -0.69 6.57
N THR A 71 14.88 -0.08 7.44
CA THR A 71 16.11 -0.70 7.96
C THR A 71 15.87 -1.59 9.18
N LEU A 72 14.64 -1.62 9.70
CA LEU A 72 14.30 -2.44 10.87
C LEU A 72 14.40 -3.94 10.51
N PRO A 73 14.96 -4.77 11.42
CA PRO A 73 15.13 -6.18 11.16
C PRO A 73 13.79 -6.90 11.08
N VAL A 74 13.49 -7.49 9.93
CA VAL A 74 12.31 -8.36 9.71
C VAL A 74 12.72 -9.83 9.84
N SER A 75 11.88 -10.64 10.47
CA SER A 75 12.07 -12.09 10.62
C SER A 75 10.99 -12.83 9.86
N SER A 76 11.31 -14.01 9.32
CA SER A 76 10.28 -14.88 8.73
C SER A 76 9.47 -15.55 9.85
N ALA A 77 8.15 -15.45 9.82
CA ALA A 77 7.27 -16.07 10.81
C ALA A 77 5.98 -16.60 10.16
N TYR A 78 5.44 -17.69 10.72
CA TYR A 78 4.14 -18.23 10.33
C TYR A 78 3.02 -17.45 11.04
N ILE A 79 2.32 -16.59 10.30
CA ILE A 79 1.28 -15.71 10.83
C ILE A 79 0.00 -15.78 9.98
N ALA A 80 -1.08 -15.28 10.55
CA ALA A 80 -2.27 -14.93 9.79
C ALA A 80 -2.18 -13.46 9.34
N VAL A 81 -2.63 -13.17 8.13
CA VAL A 81 -2.63 -11.83 7.55
C VAL A 81 -4.05 -11.48 7.13
N CYS A 82 -4.50 -10.29 7.50
CA CYS A 82 -5.81 -9.75 7.15
C CYS A 82 -5.64 -8.33 6.60
N ILE A 83 -5.86 -8.15 5.29
CA ILE A 83 -5.63 -6.88 4.57
C ILE A 83 -6.91 -6.54 3.78
N PRO A 84 -7.38 -5.28 3.76
CA PRO A 84 -8.53 -4.89 2.97
C PRO A 84 -8.26 -5.11 1.47
N ASN A 85 -9.28 -5.44 0.69
CA ASN A 85 -9.16 -5.43 -0.77
C ASN A 85 -8.88 -3.99 -1.23
N ILE A 86 -7.80 -3.79 -1.99
CA ILE A 86 -7.36 -2.46 -2.40
C ILE A 86 -7.47 -2.35 -3.91
N SER A 87 -8.14 -1.30 -4.39
CA SER A 87 -8.08 -0.86 -5.78
C SER A 87 -8.02 0.66 -5.79
N MET A 88 -7.00 1.22 -6.44
CA MET A 88 -6.68 2.63 -6.44
C MET A 88 -6.30 3.08 -7.85
N ASP A 89 -7.03 4.08 -8.33
CA ASP A 89 -6.65 4.87 -9.49
C ASP A 89 -5.85 6.09 -9.04
N ILE A 90 -4.65 6.23 -9.58
CA ILE A 90 -3.69 7.28 -9.25
C ILE A 90 -3.66 8.24 -10.43
N HIS A 91 -3.99 9.51 -10.17
CA HIS A 91 -3.89 10.59 -11.15
C HIS A 91 -3.19 11.76 -10.49
N ILE A 92 -1.94 12.01 -10.89
CA ILE A 92 -1.10 13.07 -10.33
C ILE A 92 -0.78 14.07 -11.43
N ASN A 93 -1.09 15.33 -11.19
CA ASN A 93 -0.56 16.43 -12.00
C ASN A 93 0.85 16.75 -11.50
N LEU A 94 1.85 16.42 -12.31
CA LEU A 94 3.25 16.57 -11.96
C LEU A 94 3.73 18.02 -12.07
N ILE A 95 2.98 18.91 -12.73
CA ILE A 95 3.42 20.31 -12.92
C ILE A 95 3.69 20.99 -11.59
N GLU A 96 2.82 20.81 -10.59
CA GLU A 96 3.00 21.41 -9.27
C GLU A 96 4.21 20.81 -8.53
N SER A 97 4.40 19.50 -8.62
CA SER A 97 5.56 18.82 -8.03
C SER A 97 6.87 19.23 -8.72
N LEU A 98 6.86 19.42 -10.04
CA LEU A 98 8.04 19.82 -10.83
C LEU A 98 8.41 21.28 -10.60
N LYS A 99 7.45 22.16 -10.30
CA LYS A 99 7.75 23.55 -9.90
C LYS A 99 8.61 23.63 -8.63
N PHE A 100 8.46 22.67 -7.72
CA PHE A 100 9.33 22.60 -6.54
C PHE A 100 10.80 22.34 -6.93
N PHE A 101 11.03 21.59 -8.00
CA PHE A 101 12.35 21.34 -8.58
C PHE A 101 12.70 22.40 -9.62
N ASN A 102 12.77 23.66 -9.17
CA ASN A 102 12.95 24.91 -9.96
C ASN A 102 13.89 24.79 -11.17
N ASP A 103 14.95 23.98 -11.09
CA ASP A 103 15.96 23.83 -12.15
C ASP A 103 15.43 23.12 -13.42
N LEU A 104 14.40 22.29 -13.31
CA LEU A 104 13.78 21.61 -14.47
C LEU A 104 12.71 22.47 -15.16
N TYR A 105 12.13 23.42 -14.42
CA TYR A 105 11.03 24.25 -14.88
C TYR A 105 11.53 25.57 -15.49
N ASN A 106 12.70 26.07 -15.06
CA ASN A 106 13.29 27.28 -15.58
C ASN A 106 13.99 27.03 -16.93
N LYS A 107 13.67 27.90 -17.90
CA LYS A 107 13.89 27.81 -19.35
C LYS A 107 15.34 27.65 -19.81
N ASP A 108 16.33 27.74 -18.93
CA ASP A 108 17.71 28.06 -19.34
C ASP A 108 18.57 26.84 -19.69
N HIS A 109 18.05 25.61 -19.53
CA HIS A 109 18.81 24.38 -19.76
C HIS A 109 18.32 23.49 -20.92
N LEU A 110 17.27 23.89 -21.64
CA LEU A 110 16.86 23.26 -22.91
C LEU A 110 17.50 23.95 -24.14
N GLY A 111 18.54 24.75 -23.91
CA GLY A 111 19.14 25.73 -24.85
C GLY A 111 19.72 25.19 -26.16
N GLU A 112 19.61 23.89 -26.44
CA GLU A 112 19.92 23.31 -27.76
C GLU A 112 18.77 23.45 -28.77
N LEU A 113 17.57 23.81 -28.30
CA LEU A 113 16.40 24.02 -29.14
C LEU A 113 16.25 25.53 -29.40
N ASN A 114 16.36 25.96 -30.66
CA ASN A 114 16.26 27.35 -31.12
C ASN A 114 14.85 28.00 -30.91
N GLN A 115 14.03 27.47 -30.01
CA GLN A 115 12.68 27.94 -29.71
C GLN A 115 12.41 27.88 -28.21
N GLU A 116 11.58 28.81 -27.73
CA GLU A 116 11.16 28.86 -26.34
C GLU A 116 10.17 27.72 -26.04
N ILE A 117 10.69 26.60 -25.53
CA ILE A 117 9.89 25.43 -25.17
C ILE A 117 9.53 25.53 -23.69
N HIS A 118 8.25 25.30 -23.38
CA HIS A 118 7.76 25.24 -22.01
C HIS A 118 6.99 23.93 -21.78
N LEU A 119 7.11 23.37 -20.58
CA LEU A 119 6.33 22.22 -20.16
C LEU A 119 4.91 22.69 -19.80
N SER A 120 3.93 22.42 -20.68
CA SER A 120 2.55 22.86 -20.50
C SER A 120 1.71 21.92 -19.63
N ALA A 121 2.00 20.62 -19.68
CA ALA A 121 1.33 19.60 -18.89
C ALA A 121 2.25 18.39 -18.64
N ALA A 122 2.14 17.80 -17.46
CA ALA A 122 2.83 16.56 -17.09
C ALA A 122 1.93 15.79 -16.13
N HIS A 123 1.60 14.55 -16.49
CA HIS A 123 0.67 13.72 -15.74
C HIS A 123 1.29 12.35 -15.47
N SER A 124 1.10 11.84 -14.25
CA SER A 124 1.30 10.43 -13.92
C SER A 124 -0.06 9.79 -13.69
N ILE A 125 -0.32 8.71 -14.43
CA ILE A 125 -1.55 7.92 -14.32
C ILE A 125 -1.14 6.49 -14.02
N GLY A 126 -1.71 5.91 -12.96
CA GLY A 126 -1.43 4.55 -12.56
C GLY A 126 -2.68 3.88 -12.01
N HIS A 127 -2.73 2.56 -12.11
CA HIS A 127 -3.72 1.75 -11.44
C HIS A 127 -3.00 0.75 -10.55
N PHE A 128 -3.41 0.66 -9.30
CA PHE A 128 -2.91 -0.32 -8.35
C PHE A 128 -4.10 -1.10 -7.79
N ALA A 129 -4.07 -2.41 -7.96
CA ALA A 129 -4.99 -3.30 -7.30
C ALA A 129 -4.20 -4.35 -6.53
N LEU A 130 -4.53 -4.49 -5.25
CA LEU A 130 -4.13 -5.64 -4.45
C LEU A 130 -5.31 -6.62 -4.48
N ASP A 131 -5.30 -7.46 -5.50
CA ASP A 131 -6.20 -8.60 -5.58
C ASP A 131 -5.43 -9.84 -5.13
N MET A 132 -5.71 -10.27 -3.91
CA MET A 132 -5.15 -11.50 -3.35
C MET A 132 -6.12 -12.67 -3.54
N SER A 133 -7.14 -12.54 -4.40
CA SER A 133 -7.95 -13.68 -4.81
C SER A 133 -7.01 -14.69 -5.44
N THR A 134 -6.79 -15.79 -4.70
CA THR A 134 -6.11 -16.94 -5.25
C THR A 134 -6.98 -17.40 -6.41
N ASP A 135 -6.51 -17.24 -7.65
CA ASP A 135 -6.73 -18.27 -8.66
C ASP A 135 -6.57 -19.58 -7.90
N LYS A 136 -7.63 -20.40 -7.83
CA LYS A 136 -7.69 -21.61 -7.01
C LYS A 136 -6.38 -22.38 -7.17
N ILE A 137 -5.39 -22.13 -6.30
CA ILE A 137 -4.10 -22.78 -6.38
C ILE A 137 -4.42 -24.18 -5.90
N LYS A 138 -4.66 -25.06 -6.88
CA LYS A 138 -4.64 -26.51 -6.71
C LYS A 138 -3.41 -26.77 -5.87
N GLN A 139 -3.63 -27.27 -4.65
CA GLN A 139 -2.62 -27.68 -3.70
C GLN A 139 -1.43 -28.30 -4.44
N SER A 140 -0.39 -27.51 -4.70
CA SER A 140 0.91 -28.03 -5.08
C SER A 140 1.51 -28.58 -3.81
N SER A 141 1.17 -29.82 -3.54
CA SER A 141 1.89 -30.71 -2.65
C SER A 141 3.30 -30.87 -3.20
N SER A 142 4.22 -30.02 -2.74
CA SER A 142 5.65 -30.28 -2.88
C SER A 142 6.37 -29.79 -1.64
N ASN A 143 6.47 -30.71 -0.67
CA ASN A 143 7.61 -30.92 0.22
C ASN A 143 8.35 -29.67 0.70
N CYS A 144 7.83 -29.02 1.74
CA CYS A 144 8.66 -28.37 2.74
C CYS A 144 8.45 -29.11 4.07
N LEU A 145 9.09 -30.29 4.19
CA LEU A 145 9.25 -31.01 5.44
C LEU A 145 10.28 -30.25 6.29
N HIS A 146 9.82 -29.19 6.96
CA HIS A 146 10.44 -28.76 8.21
C HIS A 146 9.45 -29.05 9.32
N SER A 147 9.87 -29.92 10.22
CA SER A 147 9.21 -30.28 11.47
C SER A 147 8.86 -29.02 12.26
N ILE A 148 7.62 -28.58 12.16
CA ILE A 148 7.05 -27.55 13.03
C ILE A 148 6.26 -28.28 14.10
N ASP A 149 6.74 -28.13 15.31
CA ASP A 149 6.08 -28.54 16.55
C ASP A 149 4.67 -27.93 16.57
N LEU A 150 3.65 -28.77 16.40
CA LEU A 150 2.24 -28.40 16.36
C LEU A 150 1.73 -28.17 17.79
N SER A 151 2.14 -27.06 18.39
CA SER A 151 1.35 -26.43 19.46
C SER A 151 0.11 -25.77 18.82
N PRO A 152 -1.11 -25.92 19.40
CA PRO A 152 -2.34 -25.31 18.89
C PRO A 152 -2.44 -23.81 19.24
N THR A 153 -1.31 -23.11 19.35
CA THR A 153 -1.30 -21.67 19.58
C THR A 153 -1.79 -20.96 18.33
N THR A 154 -2.91 -20.24 18.46
CA THR A 154 -3.46 -19.39 17.41
C THR A 154 -2.34 -18.54 16.80
N PRO A 155 -2.10 -18.61 15.47
CA PRO A 155 -1.03 -17.83 14.86
C PRO A 155 -1.32 -16.35 15.10
N TRP A 156 -0.25 -15.57 15.31
CA TRP A 156 -0.39 -14.13 15.43
C TRP A 156 -1.01 -13.54 14.17
N VAL A 157 -1.75 -12.45 14.31
CA VAL A 157 -2.54 -11.84 13.24
C VAL A 157 -2.00 -10.45 12.95
N PHE A 158 -1.49 -10.24 11.74
CA PHE A 158 -1.28 -8.90 11.19
C PHE A 158 -2.60 -8.41 10.58
N PHE A 159 -3.21 -7.37 11.16
CA PHE A 159 -4.54 -6.90 10.77
C PHE A 159 -4.52 -5.43 10.33
N ALA A 160 -4.48 -5.20 9.01
CA ALA A 160 -4.39 -3.88 8.40
C ALA A 160 -5.76 -3.17 8.32
N ASN A 161 -6.43 -3.01 9.45
CA ASN A 161 -7.79 -2.43 9.56
C ASN A 161 -7.82 -0.93 9.87
N ARG A 162 -6.72 -0.21 9.65
CA ARG A 162 -6.52 1.22 9.93
C ARG A 162 -5.52 1.81 8.93
N PRO A 163 -5.36 3.14 8.83
CA PRO A 163 -4.47 3.72 7.84
C PRO A 163 -3.05 3.16 7.89
N PHE A 164 -2.51 2.83 6.72
CA PHE A 164 -1.16 2.27 6.57
C PHE A 164 -0.49 2.80 5.31
N LEU A 165 0.84 2.75 5.31
CA LEU A 165 1.65 2.93 4.10
C LEU A 165 1.90 1.58 3.45
N PHE A 166 1.97 1.57 2.13
CA PHE A 166 2.44 0.41 1.39
C PHE A 166 3.49 0.83 0.37
N LEU A 167 4.41 -0.08 0.11
CA LEU A 167 5.47 0.09 -0.87
C LEU A 167 5.54 -1.13 -1.77
N ILE A 168 5.83 -0.90 -3.05
CA ILE A 168 6.31 -1.92 -3.97
C ILE A 168 7.77 -1.61 -4.25
N THR A 169 8.62 -2.60 -4.03
CA THR A 169 10.07 -2.49 -4.25
C THR A 169 10.56 -3.54 -5.24
N TYR A 170 11.65 -3.24 -5.94
CA TYR A 170 12.39 -4.17 -6.79
C TYR A 170 13.89 -3.89 -6.61
N ASP A 171 14.68 -4.88 -6.20
CA ASP A 171 16.11 -4.70 -5.88
C ASP A 171 16.39 -3.46 -5.02
N ASP A 172 15.60 -3.28 -3.96
CA ASP A 172 15.66 -2.16 -3.02
C ASP A 172 15.33 -0.77 -3.60
N TYR A 173 14.92 -0.68 -4.86
CA TYR A 173 14.35 0.53 -5.46
C TYR A 173 12.84 0.62 -5.19
N TYR A 174 12.36 1.81 -4.82
CA TYR A 174 10.94 2.09 -4.67
C TYR A 174 10.27 2.26 -6.04
N LEU A 175 9.40 1.32 -6.41
CA LEU A 175 8.59 1.41 -7.61
C LEU A 175 7.29 2.18 -7.36
N LEU A 176 6.68 1.95 -6.20
CA LEU A 176 5.44 2.60 -5.80
C LEU A 176 5.45 2.82 -4.29
N ILE A 177 5.02 4.01 -3.87
CA ILE A 177 4.74 4.32 -2.47
C ILE A 177 3.33 4.90 -2.43
N GLY A 178 2.48 4.36 -1.58
CA GLY A 178 1.13 4.87 -1.41
C GLY A 178 0.62 4.75 0.03
N GLN A 179 -0.52 5.37 0.27
CA GLN A 179 -1.17 5.39 1.57
C GLN A 179 -2.60 4.90 1.42
N MET A 180 -3.02 3.97 2.28
CA MET A 180 -4.40 3.56 2.37
C MET A 180 -5.04 4.28 3.56
N LEU A 181 -5.86 5.30 3.30
CA LEU A 181 -6.56 6.07 4.34
C LEU A 181 -7.96 5.51 4.64
N GLY A 182 -8.49 4.69 3.73
CA GLY A 182 -9.80 4.07 3.83
C GLY A 182 -10.34 3.73 2.43
N PRO A 183 -11.17 2.68 2.32
CA PRO A 183 -11.78 2.32 1.04
C PRO A 183 -12.71 3.45 0.59
N LYS A 184 -12.69 3.79 -0.70
CA LYS A 184 -13.66 4.72 -1.27
C LYS A 184 -15.06 4.12 -1.12
N ILE A 185 -15.91 4.75 -0.33
CA ILE A 185 -17.34 4.48 -0.37
C ILE A 185 -17.78 4.90 -1.77
N ARG A 186 -18.15 3.94 -2.62
CA ARG A 186 -18.90 4.25 -3.84
C ARG A 186 -20.22 4.86 -3.38
N GLN A 187 -20.28 6.18 -3.28
CA GLN A 187 -21.56 6.87 -3.23
C GLN A 187 -22.20 6.61 -4.60
N GLU A 188 -23.10 5.63 -4.66
CA GLU A 188 -24.03 5.52 -5.76
C GLU A 188 -24.80 6.84 -5.79
N THR A 189 -24.34 7.77 -6.61
CA THR A 189 -25.14 8.91 -6.98
C THR A 189 -26.30 8.33 -7.77
N LYS A 190 -27.41 8.03 -7.07
CA LYS A 190 -28.72 7.88 -7.69
C LYS A 190 -28.95 9.17 -8.45
N LYS A 191 -28.64 9.18 -9.75
CA LYS A 191 -29.05 10.24 -10.66
C LYS A 191 -30.57 10.29 -10.56
N PHE A 192 -31.08 11.21 -9.74
CA PHE A 192 -32.46 11.64 -9.82
C PHE A 192 -32.61 12.31 -11.19
N SER A 193 -32.94 11.49 -12.18
CA SER A 193 -33.48 11.94 -13.45
C SER A 193 -34.81 12.63 -13.13
N SER A 194 -34.77 13.93 -12.88
CA SER A 194 -35.97 14.76 -12.98
C SER A 194 -36.41 14.73 -14.44
N LYS A 195 -37.34 13.83 -14.76
CA LYS A 195 -38.17 13.96 -15.95
C LYS A 195 -39.01 15.23 -15.76
N ILE A 196 -38.48 16.35 -16.23
CA ILE A 196 -39.29 17.54 -16.49
C ILE A 196 -40.22 17.14 -17.64
N LYS A 197 -41.48 16.84 -17.32
CA LYS A 197 -42.54 16.81 -18.33
C LYS A 197 -42.77 18.25 -18.76
N ARG A 198 -42.53 18.52 -20.05
CA ARG A 198 -43.12 19.68 -20.74
C ARG A 198 -44.56 19.37 -21.09
#